data_AF-A0A1M7J1B1-F1
#
_entry.id   AF-A0A1M7J1B1-F1
#
_cell.length_a   1.000
_cell.length_b   1.000
_cell.length_c   1.000
_cell.angle_alpha   90.00
_cell.angle_beta   90.00
_cell.angle_gamma   90.00
#
_symmetry.space_group_name_H-M   'P 1'
#
loop_
_entity.id
_entity.type
_entity.pdbx_description
1 polymer ?
#
loop_
_entity_poly.entity_id
_entity_poly.type
_entity_poly.pdbx_seq_one_letter_code
_entity_poly.pdbx_strand_id
1 'polypeptide(L)'
;MTRDATVWAHDDRGGGAVSLARVRALTVIGVLALVAVITVVWAIVTDDQTGKSARGCDTVQASIPAPSAVKVRVYNGTDEQGLADKVGQALKKRGFNVLTVGNDPQGEPVSQTAQIRYGPTGAGAAQLLQASVRGSVIVDDAREDASIDVVLGIEFKDLTPEEDVPAELENLDPVQPTDAAC
;
A
#
# COMPACT_ATOMS: atom_id res chain seq x y z
N MET A 1 24.17 75.74 -60.46
CA MET A 1 24.99 74.52 -60.59
C MET A 1 25.12 73.91 -59.21
N THR A 2 24.65 72.73 -58.87
CA THR A 2 23.85 71.69 -59.55
C THR A 2 23.12 70.96 -58.41
N ARG A 3 21.84 70.72 -58.59
CA ARG A 3 21.05 69.83 -57.76
C ARG A 3 21.35 68.42 -58.26
N ASP A 4 21.82 67.53 -57.40
CA ASP A 4 21.81 66.09 -57.69
C ASP A 4 20.95 65.39 -56.64
N ALA A 5 19.83 64.91 -57.13
CA ALA A 5 18.92 64.01 -56.45
C ALA A 5 19.35 62.57 -56.75
N THR A 6 19.48 61.75 -55.70
CA THR A 6 19.47 60.30 -55.89
C THR A 6 18.58 59.65 -54.82
N VAL A 7 17.44 59.21 -55.30
CA VAL A 7 16.48 58.26 -54.71
C VAL A 7 17.17 57.00 -54.23
N TRP A 8 16.97 56.58 -52.97
CA TRP A 8 16.95 55.16 -52.58
C TRP A 8 15.90 54.94 -51.49
N ALA A 9 14.90 54.12 -51.82
CA ALA A 9 13.96 53.54 -50.87
C ALA A 9 14.61 52.36 -50.14
N HIS A 10 14.32 52.21 -48.86
CA HIS A 10 14.41 50.93 -48.15
C HIS A 10 13.29 50.87 -47.09
N ASP A 11 12.17 50.27 -47.49
CA ASP A 11 11.31 49.53 -46.57
C ASP A 11 11.99 48.18 -46.37
N ASP A 12 12.16 47.74 -45.12
CA ASP A 12 12.05 46.32 -44.80
C ASP A 12 11.77 46.17 -43.30
N ARG A 13 10.48 45.95 -43.02
CA ARG A 13 9.98 45.48 -41.74
C ARG A 13 10.66 44.16 -41.41
N GLY A 14 11.36 44.12 -40.27
CA GLY A 14 11.90 42.88 -39.69
C GLY A 14 10.80 41.91 -39.28
N GLY A 15 10.22 41.19 -40.26
CA GLY A 15 9.44 39.99 -40.04
C GLY A 15 10.37 38.87 -39.60
N GLY A 16 10.59 38.76 -38.30
CA GLY A 16 11.34 37.66 -37.70
C GLY A 16 10.60 36.34 -37.90
N ALA A 17 10.91 35.65 -38.99
CA ALA A 17 10.54 34.26 -39.21
C ALA A 17 11.07 33.42 -38.03
N VAL A 18 10.15 32.90 -37.21
CA VAL A 18 10.51 31.96 -36.15
C VAL A 18 10.91 30.65 -36.84
N SER A 19 12.22 30.45 -36.96
CA SER A 19 12.82 29.27 -37.58
C SER A 19 12.19 27.98 -37.05
N LEU A 20 11.72 27.10 -37.96
CA LEU A 20 11.14 25.78 -37.64
C LEU A 20 12.08 24.90 -36.80
N ALA A 21 13.38 25.20 -36.74
CA ALA A 21 14.34 24.54 -35.86
C ALA A 21 14.09 24.83 -34.37
N ARG A 22 13.55 26.01 -34.02
CA ARG A 22 13.20 26.38 -32.64
C ARG A 22 11.87 25.75 -32.18
N VAL A 23 10.98 25.44 -33.11
CA VAL A 23 9.68 24.83 -32.81
C VAL A 23 9.86 23.37 -32.37
N ARG A 24 10.75 22.61 -33.02
CA ARG A 24 11.02 21.21 -32.68
C ARG A 24 11.75 21.04 -31.34
N ALA A 25 12.65 21.95 -31.01
CA ALA A 25 13.35 21.94 -29.73
C ALA A 25 12.40 22.23 -28.56
N LEU A 26 11.44 23.15 -28.72
CA LEU A 26 10.44 23.46 -27.71
C LEU A 26 9.43 22.32 -27.51
N THR A 27 9.04 21.61 -28.57
CA THR A 27 8.14 20.45 -28.44
C THR A 27 8.81 19.28 -27.70
N VAL A 28 10.10 19.02 -27.93
CA VAL A 28 10.82 17.94 -27.23
C VAL A 28 10.96 18.28 -25.75
N ILE A 29 11.33 19.53 -25.41
CA ILE A 29 11.42 19.97 -24.02
C ILE A 29 10.04 19.96 -23.34
N GLY A 30 8.99 20.39 -24.04
CA GLY A 30 7.62 20.36 -23.55
C GLY A 30 7.13 18.94 -23.26
N VAL A 31 7.38 17.99 -24.17
CA VAL A 31 7.01 16.57 -23.97
C VAL A 31 7.81 15.95 -22.83
N LEU A 32 9.12 16.22 -22.73
CA LEU A 32 9.94 15.73 -21.61
C LEU A 32 9.48 16.30 -20.26
N ALA A 33 9.10 17.58 -20.20
CA ALA A 33 8.56 18.18 -18.99
C ALA A 33 7.19 17.58 -18.61
N LEU A 34 6.34 17.30 -19.59
CA LEU A 34 5.02 16.70 -19.36
C LEU A 34 5.14 15.26 -18.87
N VAL A 35 6.05 14.47 -19.46
CA VAL A 35 6.36 13.11 -19.00
C VAL A 35 6.92 13.15 -17.57
N ALA A 36 7.85 14.07 -17.27
CA ALA A 36 8.39 14.22 -15.92
C ALA A 36 7.30 14.55 -14.89
N VAL A 37 6.38 15.47 -15.22
CA VAL A 37 5.25 15.81 -14.35
C VAL A 37 4.32 14.61 -14.16
N ILE A 38 4.01 13.85 -15.22
CA ILE A 38 3.18 12.65 -15.10
C ILE A 38 3.86 11.60 -14.22
N THR A 39 5.16 11.36 -14.39
CA THR A 39 5.90 10.40 -13.56
C THR A 39 5.97 10.84 -12.10
N VAL A 40 6.11 12.14 -11.84
CA VAL A 40 6.13 12.70 -10.47
C VAL A 40 4.74 12.62 -9.84
N VAL A 41 3.67 12.94 -10.57
CA VAL A 41 2.29 12.84 -10.06
C VAL A 41 1.91 11.38 -9.83
N TRP A 42 2.29 10.47 -10.74
CA TRP A 42 2.05 9.04 -10.56
C TRP A 42 2.85 8.49 -9.36
N ALA A 43 4.10 8.92 -9.18
CA ALA A 43 4.88 8.60 -7.99
C ALA A 43 4.20 9.14 -6.72
N ILE A 44 3.77 10.40 -6.68
CA ILE A 44 3.09 11.01 -5.52
C ILE A 44 1.77 10.28 -5.18
N VAL A 45 1.01 9.83 -6.17
CA VAL A 45 -0.24 9.07 -5.94
C VAL A 45 0.04 7.63 -5.53
N THR A 46 1.21 7.08 -5.87
CA THR A 46 1.60 5.70 -5.56
C THR A 46 2.47 5.60 -4.29
N ASP A 47 3.08 6.70 -3.85
CA ASP A 47 3.87 6.80 -2.62
C ASP A 47 2.94 7.05 -1.42
N ASP A 48 2.51 5.97 -0.77
CA ASP A 48 2.15 6.01 0.65
C ASP A 48 3.44 6.17 1.49
N GLN A 49 4.02 7.38 1.47
CA GLN A 49 5.11 7.75 2.37
C GLN A 49 4.56 8.48 3.60
N THR A 50 3.56 7.89 4.25
CA THR A 50 3.29 8.21 5.65
C THR A 50 4.36 7.56 6.51
N GLY A 51 5.44 8.30 6.77
CA GLY A 51 6.29 8.06 7.95
C GLY A 51 7.74 7.68 7.72
N LYS A 52 8.53 8.50 7.01
CA LYS A 52 9.95 8.63 7.38
C LYS A 52 10.06 9.53 8.61
N SER A 53 9.77 8.98 9.78
CA SER A 53 10.12 9.61 11.06
C SER A 53 11.12 8.73 11.79
N ALA A 54 12.40 8.90 11.47
CA ALA A 54 13.47 8.46 12.35
C ALA A 54 13.70 9.56 13.41
N ARG A 55 13.19 9.34 14.62
CA ARG A 55 13.80 9.68 15.93
C ARG A 55 12.79 9.50 17.06
N GLY A 56 13.05 8.49 17.89
CA GLY A 56 12.41 8.26 19.19
C GLY A 56 11.65 6.95 19.20
N CYS A 57 12.12 5.97 19.97
CA CYS A 57 11.34 4.81 20.37
C CYS A 57 10.25 5.26 21.35
N ASP A 58 9.33 6.10 20.87
CA ASP A 58 8.00 6.16 21.43
C ASP A 58 7.27 4.97 20.82
N THR A 59 6.57 4.19 21.65
CA THR A 59 5.70 3.11 21.22
C THR A 59 4.55 3.71 20.41
N VAL A 60 4.81 4.03 19.14
CA VAL A 60 3.79 4.48 18.20
C VAL A 60 2.90 3.28 17.95
N GLN A 61 1.78 3.22 18.68
CA GLN A 61 0.73 2.24 18.42
C GLN A 61 0.38 2.30 16.93
N ALA A 62 0.47 1.17 16.25
CA ALA A 62 0.12 1.10 14.84
C ALA A 62 -1.34 1.55 14.67
N SER A 63 -1.58 2.49 13.75
CA SER A 63 -2.95 2.92 13.46
C SER A 63 -3.75 1.73 12.92
N ILE A 64 -4.95 1.52 13.47
CA ILE A 64 -5.84 0.45 13.03
C ILE A 64 -6.53 0.88 11.72
N PRO A 65 -6.30 0.17 10.60
CA PRO A 65 -6.90 0.52 9.32
C PRO A 65 -8.37 0.10 9.25
N ALA A 66 -9.10 0.62 8.26
CA ALA A 66 -10.41 0.06 7.90
C ALA A 66 -10.26 -1.36 7.31
N PRO A 67 -11.22 -2.28 7.50
CA PRO A 67 -11.16 -3.64 6.95
C PRO A 67 -10.85 -3.69 5.44
N SER A 68 -11.40 -2.76 4.65
CA SER A 68 -11.19 -2.69 3.20
C SER A 68 -9.76 -2.38 2.78
N ALA A 69 -8.95 -1.80 3.67
CA ALA A 69 -7.54 -1.56 3.43
C ALA A 69 -6.66 -2.77 3.82
N VAL A 70 -7.21 -3.76 4.54
CA VAL A 70 -6.47 -4.94 4.99
C VAL A 70 -6.42 -6.01 3.92
N LYS A 71 -5.21 -6.25 3.41
CA LYS A 71 -4.90 -7.32 2.45
C LYS A 71 -4.58 -8.61 3.20
N VAL A 72 -5.48 -9.57 3.18
CA VAL A 72 -5.36 -10.83 3.94
C VAL A 72 -5.24 -12.05 3.02
N ARG A 73 -4.30 -12.95 3.32
CA ARG A 73 -4.26 -14.31 2.78
C ARG A 73 -4.72 -15.28 3.87
N VAL A 74 -5.66 -16.16 3.54
CA VAL A 74 -6.25 -17.10 4.50
C VAL A 74 -5.73 -18.50 4.19
N TYR A 75 -5.04 -19.08 5.15
CA TYR A 75 -4.45 -20.39 5.04
C TYR A 75 -5.07 -21.38 6.01
N ASN A 76 -5.21 -22.62 5.55
CA ASN A 76 -5.60 -23.75 6.37
C ASN A 76 -4.34 -24.45 6.92
N GLY A 77 -4.15 -24.40 8.23
CA GLY A 77 -3.12 -25.15 8.95
C GLY A 77 -3.66 -26.41 9.63
N THR A 78 -4.78 -26.96 9.12
CA THR A 78 -5.47 -28.15 9.67
C THR A 78 -5.81 -29.16 8.57
N ASP A 79 -6.31 -30.33 8.96
CA ASP A 79 -6.85 -31.36 8.05
C ASP A 79 -8.31 -31.10 7.62
N GLU A 80 -8.96 -30.04 8.13
CA GLU A 80 -10.35 -29.74 7.81
C GLU A 80 -10.50 -29.16 6.40
N GLN A 81 -11.23 -29.86 5.52
CA GLN A 81 -11.40 -29.41 4.14
C GLN A 81 -12.30 -28.19 4.03
N GLY A 82 -11.88 -27.20 3.22
CA GLY A 82 -12.67 -26.00 2.93
C GLY A 82 -12.71 -24.95 4.05
N LEU A 83 -11.97 -25.15 5.14
CA LEU A 83 -11.94 -24.23 6.27
C LEU A 83 -11.48 -22.82 5.86
N ALA A 84 -10.38 -22.72 5.12
CA ALA A 84 -9.87 -21.43 4.62
C ALA A 84 -10.86 -20.72 3.68
N ASP A 85 -11.57 -21.47 2.82
CA ASP A 85 -12.58 -20.88 1.93
C ASP A 85 -13.76 -20.31 2.72
N LYS A 86 -14.25 -21.05 3.72
CA LYS A 86 -15.35 -20.61 4.59
C LYS A 86 -14.97 -19.33 5.33
N VAL A 87 -13.81 -19.29 5.95
CA VAL A 87 -13.34 -18.14 6.71
C VAL A 87 -12.99 -16.97 5.79
N GLY A 88 -12.38 -17.21 4.64
CA GLY A 88 -12.11 -16.18 3.64
C GLY A 88 -13.39 -15.52 3.14
N GLN A 89 -14.45 -16.29 2.88
CA GLN A 89 -15.76 -15.71 2.53
C GLN A 89 -16.36 -14.89 3.68
N ALA A 90 -16.23 -15.35 4.93
CA ALA A 90 -16.69 -14.61 6.09
C ALA A 90 -15.94 -13.27 6.21
N LEU A 91 -14.61 -13.25 6.17
CA LEU A 91 -13.80 -12.04 6.21
C LEU A 91 -14.13 -11.08 5.06
N LYS A 92 -14.34 -11.60 3.84
CA LYS A 92 -14.77 -10.79 2.70
C LYS A 92 -16.11 -10.10 2.94
N LYS A 93 -17.07 -10.77 3.58
CA LYS A 93 -18.37 -10.17 3.96
C LYS A 93 -18.20 -9.05 5.00
N ARG A 94 -17.19 -9.14 5.87
CA ARG A 94 -16.83 -8.07 6.82
C ARG A 94 -16.02 -6.94 6.19
N GLY A 95 -15.81 -6.98 4.88
CA GLY A 95 -15.14 -5.94 4.12
C GLY A 95 -13.63 -6.09 4.01
N PHE A 96 -13.03 -7.20 4.46
CA PHE A 96 -11.59 -7.45 4.26
C PHE A 96 -11.26 -7.71 2.79
N ASN A 97 -10.08 -7.27 2.36
CA ASN A 97 -9.56 -7.59 1.03
C ASN A 97 -8.83 -8.94 1.05
N VAL A 98 -9.60 -10.01 0.86
CA VAL A 98 -9.07 -11.38 0.80
C VAL A 98 -8.39 -11.62 -0.55
N LEU A 99 -7.06 -11.75 -0.52
CA LEU A 99 -6.22 -11.95 -1.71
C LEU A 99 -6.22 -13.42 -2.17
N THR A 100 -6.01 -14.33 -1.23
CA THR A 100 -5.81 -15.75 -1.49
C THR A 100 -6.42 -16.59 -0.37
N VAL A 101 -6.93 -17.76 -0.75
CA VAL A 101 -7.36 -18.83 0.15
C VAL A 101 -6.64 -20.12 -0.25
N GLY A 102 -6.17 -20.92 0.70
CA GLY A 102 -5.47 -22.17 0.40
C GLY A 102 -4.98 -22.92 1.64
N ASN A 103 -4.15 -23.94 1.44
CA ASN A 103 -3.44 -24.62 2.53
C ASN A 103 -2.17 -23.84 2.88
N ASP A 104 -1.75 -23.91 4.14
CA ASP A 104 -0.50 -23.27 4.58
C ASP A 104 0.71 -23.88 3.83
N PRO A 105 1.49 -23.08 3.09
CA PRO A 105 2.68 -23.57 2.40
C PRO A 105 3.76 -24.13 3.34
N GLN A 106 3.74 -23.79 4.64
CA GLN A 106 4.68 -24.35 5.60
C GLN A 106 4.39 -25.83 5.92
N GLY A 107 3.17 -26.30 5.71
CA GLY A 107 2.79 -27.71 5.92
C GLY A 107 2.77 -28.19 7.37
N GLU A 108 3.11 -27.33 8.33
CA GLU A 108 3.10 -27.63 9.75
C GLU A 108 1.72 -27.32 10.34
N PRO A 109 1.14 -28.22 11.16
CA PRO A 109 -0.13 -27.98 11.81
C PRO A 109 -0.02 -26.85 12.85
N VAL A 110 -1.00 -25.96 12.85
CA VAL A 110 -1.09 -24.88 13.85
C VAL A 110 -1.99 -25.33 14.99
N SER A 111 -1.41 -25.56 16.17
CA SER A 111 -2.17 -26.03 17.33
C SER A 111 -3.07 -24.95 17.94
N GLN A 112 -2.69 -23.68 17.86
CA GLN A 112 -3.49 -22.56 18.40
C GLN A 112 -4.78 -22.33 17.60
N THR A 113 -5.59 -21.34 18.00
CA THR A 113 -6.78 -20.94 17.24
C THR A 113 -6.42 -20.45 15.84
N ALA A 114 -5.42 -19.58 15.74
CA ALA A 114 -4.81 -19.20 14.47
C ALA A 114 -3.44 -18.56 14.71
N GLN A 115 -2.60 -18.53 13.67
CA GLN A 115 -1.37 -17.76 13.63
C GLN A 115 -1.52 -16.62 12.62
N ILE A 116 -1.32 -15.39 13.06
CA ILE A 116 -1.35 -14.20 12.21
C ILE A 116 0.08 -13.81 11.91
N ARG A 117 0.51 -14.00 10.65
CA ARG A 117 1.85 -13.67 10.17
C ARG A 117 1.84 -12.31 9.49
N TYR A 118 2.74 -11.43 9.88
CA TYR A 118 2.81 -10.05 9.39
C TYR A 118 4.26 -9.57 9.39
N GLY A 119 4.47 -8.45 8.70
CA GLY A 119 5.73 -7.71 8.75
C GLY A 119 5.54 -6.30 9.31
N PRO A 120 6.60 -5.47 9.28
CA PRO A 120 6.63 -4.17 9.96
C PRO A 120 5.46 -3.25 9.57
N THR A 121 5.11 -3.25 8.27
CA THR A 121 4.06 -2.41 7.69
C THR A 121 2.64 -2.94 7.92
N GLY A 122 2.51 -4.18 8.40
CA GLY A 122 1.24 -4.88 8.63
C GLY A 122 0.72 -4.84 10.07
N ALA A 123 1.42 -4.21 11.02
CA ALA A 123 1.11 -4.30 12.46
C ALA A 123 -0.33 -3.93 12.82
N GLY A 124 -0.84 -2.78 12.34
CA GLY A 124 -2.22 -2.37 12.61
C GLY A 124 -3.27 -3.28 11.97
N ALA A 125 -2.97 -3.83 10.78
CA ALA A 125 -3.82 -4.80 10.11
C ALA A 125 -3.83 -6.15 10.84
N ALA A 126 -2.67 -6.58 11.36
CA ALA A 126 -2.54 -7.78 12.17
C ALA A 126 -3.32 -7.65 13.48
N GLN A 127 -3.29 -6.48 14.12
CA GLN A 127 -4.05 -6.22 15.35
C GLN A 127 -5.57 -6.27 15.12
N LEU A 128 -6.06 -5.69 14.01
CA LEU A 128 -7.48 -5.79 13.64
C LEU A 128 -7.90 -7.26 13.39
N LEU A 129 -7.04 -8.02 12.71
CA LEU A 129 -7.31 -9.42 12.43
C LEU A 129 -7.23 -10.28 13.70
N GLN A 130 -6.37 -9.94 14.65
CA GLN A 130 -6.27 -10.58 15.96
C GLN A 130 -7.56 -10.40 16.76
N ALA A 131 -8.12 -9.19 16.76
CA ALA A 131 -9.41 -8.93 17.38
C ALA A 131 -10.55 -9.71 16.69
N SER A 132 -10.44 -9.90 15.37
CA SER A 132 -11.40 -10.68 14.58
C SER A 132 -11.29 -12.20 14.77
N VAL A 133 -10.14 -12.69 15.25
CA VAL A 133 -9.83 -14.10 15.49
C VAL A 133 -9.29 -14.24 16.92
N ARG A 134 -10.20 -14.19 17.89
CA ARG A 134 -9.86 -14.33 19.32
C ARG A 134 -9.01 -15.58 19.57
N GLY A 135 -7.97 -15.44 20.39
CA GLY A 135 -7.05 -16.54 20.71
C GLY A 135 -6.00 -16.81 19.63
N SER A 136 -5.92 -15.95 18.60
CA SER A 136 -4.81 -16.00 17.64
C SER A 136 -3.50 -15.48 18.22
N VAL A 137 -2.41 -16.06 17.75
CA VAL A 137 -1.04 -15.66 18.08
C VAL A 137 -0.46 -14.85 16.94
N ILE A 138 0.29 -13.80 17.29
CA ILE A 138 0.92 -12.89 16.34
C ILE A 138 2.35 -13.35 16.10
N VAL A 139 2.76 -13.41 14.83
CA VAL A 139 4.10 -13.83 14.40
C VAL A 139 4.64 -12.83 13.40
N ASP A 140 5.75 -12.20 13.77
CA ASP A 140 6.55 -11.46 12.81
C ASP A 140 7.32 -12.44 11.93
N ASP A 141 7.08 -12.38 10.63
CA ASP A 141 7.80 -13.20 9.64
C ASP A 141 8.74 -12.38 8.74
N ALA A 142 9.01 -11.13 9.13
CA ALA A 142 9.92 -10.21 8.48
C ALA A 142 9.63 -9.94 6.98
N ARG A 143 8.38 -10.16 6.54
CA ARG A 143 7.95 -9.72 5.19
C ARG A 143 8.03 -8.19 5.08
N GLU A 144 8.33 -7.69 3.89
CA GLU A 144 8.41 -6.24 3.66
C GLU A 144 7.08 -5.61 3.22
N ASP A 145 6.16 -6.42 2.71
CA ASP A 145 4.85 -5.96 2.24
C ASP A 145 3.81 -5.88 3.39
N ALA A 146 2.76 -5.10 3.15
CA ALA A 146 1.68 -4.87 4.12
C ALA A 146 0.59 -5.96 4.12
N SER A 147 0.79 -7.08 3.39
CA SER A 147 -0.15 -8.20 3.44
C SER A 147 0.05 -9.00 4.71
N ILE A 148 -1.04 -9.55 5.23
CA ILE A 148 -1.03 -10.40 6.42
C ILE A 148 -1.58 -11.77 6.08
N ASP A 149 -1.07 -12.79 6.75
CA ASP A 149 -1.57 -14.15 6.62
C ASP A 149 -2.29 -14.54 7.90
N VAL A 150 -3.46 -15.14 7.78
CA VAL A 150 -4.08 -15.86 8.89
C VAL A 150 -4.04 -17.33 8.58
N VAL A 151 -3.29 -18.08 9.40
CA VAL A 151 -3.23 -19.53 9.34
C VAL A 151 -4.15 -20.09 10.40
N LEU A 152 -5.25 -20.68 9.95
CA LEU A 152 -6.27 -21.26 10.82
C LEU A 152 -5.73 -22.54 11.43
N GLY A 153 -5.81 -22.65 12.75
CA GLY A 153 -5.31 -23.79 13.49
C GLY A 153 -6.42 -24.70 14.00
N ILE A 154 -6.00 -25.77 14.67
CA ILE A 154 -6.85 -26.89 15.11
C ILE A 154 -7.89 -26.43 16.14
N GLU A 155 -7.56 -25.43 16.94
CA GLU A 155 -8.46 -24.86 17.93
C GLU A 155 -9.45 -23.84 17.33
N PHE A 156 -9.33 -23.49 16.05
CA PHE A 156 -10.30 -22.62 15.39
C PHE A 156 -11.72 -23.16 15.50
N LYS A 157 -12.66 -22.26 15.79
CA LYS A 157 -14.09 -22.58 15.84
C LYS A 157 -14.87 -21.60 15.00
N ASP A 158 -14.70 -20.31 15.28
CA ASP A 158 -15.37 -19.26 14.55
C ASP A 158 -14.61 -17.94 14.68
N LEU A 159 -14.99 -16.98 13.83
CA LEU A 159 -14.54 -15.61 13.99
C LEU A 159 -15.23 -14.95 15.18
N THR A 160 -14.56 -13.99 15.81
CA THR A 160 -15.20 -13.10 16.80
C THR A 160 -16.45 -12.47 16.18
N PRO A 161 -17.59 -12.38 16.89
CA PRO A 161 -18.75 -11.63 16.41
C PRO A 161 -18.35 -10.19 16.06
N GLU A 162 -18.89 -9.64 14.96
CA GLU A 162 -18.45 -8.32 14.45
C GLU A 162 -18.67 -7.19 15.47
N GLU A 163 -19.76 -7.28 16.23
CA GLU A 163 -20.11 -6.37 17.32
C GLU A 163 -19.14 -6.42 18.51
N ASP A 164 -18.44 -7.54 18.71
CA ASP A 164 -17.48 -7.74 19.79
C ASP A 164 -16.04 -7.35 19.40
N VAL A 165 -15.76 -7.18 18.10
CA VAL A 165 -14.40 -6.84 17.62
C VAL A 165 -13.84 -5.56 18.25
N PRO A 166 -14.61 -4.46 18.41
CA PRO A 166 -14.11 -3.25 19.07
C PRO A 166 -13.69 -3.52 20.53
N ALA A 167 -14.51 -4.25 21.27
CA ALA A 167 -14.20 -4.60 22.67
C ALA A 167 -12.99 -5.53 22.75
N GLU A 168 -12.84 -6.46 21.81
CA GLU A 168 -11.65 -7.31 21.73
C GLU A 168 -10.40 -6.46 21.49
N LEU A 169 -10.46 -5.51 20.55
CA LEU A 169 -9.36 -4.62 20.21
C LEU A 169 -8.87 -3.78 21.41
N GLU A 170 -9.77 -3.36 22.30
CA GLU A 170 -9.44 -2.64 23.53
C GLU A 170 -8.72 -3.50 24.58
N ASN A 171 -8.90 -4.82 24.54
CA ASN A 171 -8.30 -5.77 25.48
C ASN A 171 -6.97 -6.37 24.97
N LEU A 172 -6.60 -6.11 23.71
CA LEU A 172 -5.36 -6.62 23.14
C LEU A 172 -4.17 -5.72 23.47
N ASP A 173 -3.04 -6.36 23.76
CA ASP A 173 -1.76 -5.68 23.75
C ASP A 173 -1.49 -5.13 22.33
N PRO A 174 -1.07 -3.86 22.18
CA PRO A 174 -0.83 -3.29 20.87
C PRO A 174 0.25 -4.06 20.10
N VAL A 175 -0.07 -4.44 18.86
CA VAL A 175 0.91 -5.07 17.97
C VAL A 175 1.95 -4.02 17.61
N GLN A 176 3.19 -4.28 17.97
CA GLN A 176 4.28 -3.34 17.71
C GLN A 176 4.68 -3.43 16.22
N PRO A 177 4.94 -2.31 15.54
CA PRO A 177 5.67 -2.34 14.29
C PRO A 177 7.01 -3.03 14.54
N THR A 178 7.31 -4.08 13.80
CA THR A 178 8.59 -4.76 13.94
C THR A 178 9.65 -3.92 13.23
N ASP A 179 10.28 -3.00 13.95
CA ASP A 179 11.23 -2.10 13.33
C ASP A 179 12.40 -2.91 12.72
N ALA A 180 12.66 -2.72 11.43
CA ALA A 180 13.92 -3.13 10.79
C ALA A 180 15.12 -2.29 11.25
N ALA A 181 14.94 -1.38 12.23
CA ALA A 181 15.98 -0.47 12.71
C ALA A 181 15.69 0.11 14.12
N CYS A 182 15.36 -0.74 15.09
CA CYS A 182 15.62 -0.49 16.51
C CYS A 182 16.70 -1.44 17.01
#